data_AF-A0A7S1DMG7-F1
#
_entry.id   AF-A0A7S1DMG7-F1
#
_cell.length_a   1.000
_cell.length_b   1.000
_cell.length_c   1.000
_cell.angle_alpha   90.00
_cell.angle_beta   90.00
_cell.angle_gamma   90.00
#
_symmetry.space_group_name_H-M   'P 1'
#
loop_
_entity.id
_entity.type
_entity.pdbx_description
1 polymer ?
#
loop_
_entity_poly.entity_id
_entity_poly.type
_entity_poly.pdbx_seq_one_letter_code
_entity_poly.pdbx_strand_id
1 'polypeptide(L)'
;KIADFGLSSLSAVEYQATMETACGTPEYLAPELVSMVANEDEQEQTYSSKVDIWAIGVILYVMISGFHPFYTGNQAQLYDAIMKGQYSFPNPAFAKVSRETKDFISWVLVVNPAKRPSAEELLKHPWVQKGENSLKEEALGTSTTLGEYNTKRQSRKSLKKVSMGARAAVRMQIAQKAMSGGK
;
A
#
# COMPACT_ATOMS: atom_id res chain seq x y z
N LYS A 1 11.20 -12.24 6.56
CA LYS A 1 10.20 -12.53 7.62
C LYS A 1 9.19 -11.40 7.64
N ILE A 2 7.90 -11.71 7.58
CA ILE A 2 6.82 -10.71 7.71
C ILE A 2 6.43 -10.64 9.18
N ALA A 3 6.04 -9.46 9.65
CA ALA A 3 5.63 -9.20 11.03
C ALA A 3 4.47 -8.20 11.04
N ASP A 4 3.79 -8.10 12.19
CA ASP A 4 2.62 -7.25 12.43
C ASP A 4 1.35 -7.70 11.70
N PHE A 5 0.62 -8.62 12.34
CA PHE A 5 -0.67 -9.15 11.88
C PHE A 5 -1.86 -8.46 12.57
N GLY A 6 -1.66 -7.26 13.14
CA GLY A 6 -2.70 -6.54 13.88
C GLY A 6 -3.90 -6.10 13.03
N LEU A 7 -3.75 -6.13 11.70
CA LEU A 7 -4.80 -5.86 10.71
C LEU A 7 -5.16 -7.11 9.88
N SER A 8 -4.65 -8.28 10.25
CA SER A 8 -4.95 -9.52 9.53
C SER A 8 -6.32 -10.05 9.92
N SER A 9 -7.08 -10.50 8.93
CA SER A 9 -8.39 -11.12 9.14
C SER A 9 -8.32 -12.61 8.81
N LEU A 10 -8.92 -13.43 9.68
CA LEU A 10 -9.09 -14.86 9.45
C LEU A 10 -10.25 -15.06 8.47
N SER A 11 -9.97 -14.92 7.16
CA SER A 11 -10.86 -15.16 6.01
C SER A 11 -12.19 -14.39 5.97
N ALA A 12 -12.37 -13.55 4.93
CA ALA A 12 -13.64 -12.92 4.50
C ALA A 12 -14.58 -12.39 5.61
N VAL A 13 -14.05 -12.04 6.78
CA VAL A 13 -14.83 -11.36 7.82
C VAL A 13 -14.99 -9.91 7.40
N GLU A 14 -16.22 -9.42 7.50
CA GLU A 14 -16.59 -7.99 7.42
C GLU A 14 -15.55 -7.13 8.09
N TYR A 15 -14.87 -6.32 7.28
CA TYR A 15 -14.02 -5.26 7.79
C TYR A 15 -14.80 -3.96 7.62
N GLN A 16 -15.31 -3.44 8.72
CA GLN A 16 -15.76 -2.06 8.78
C GLN A 16 -14.54 -1.14 8.68
N ALA A 17 -14.13 -0.83 7.45
CA ALA A 17 -13.15 0.20 7.17
C ALA A 17 -13.77 1.58 7.40
N THR A 18 -14.10 1.92 8.65
CA THR A 18 -14.49 3.30 8.96
C THR A 18 -13.33 4.23 8.61
N MET A 19 -13.64 5.45 8.12
CA MET A 19 -12.65 6.49 7.77
C MET A 19 -11.63 6.78 8.89
N GLU A 20 -11.95 6.45 10.15
CA GLU A 20 -11.04 6.55 11.31
C GLU A 20 -10.04 5.38 11.43
N THR A 21 -10.34 4.23 10.82
CA THR A 21 -9.57 2.96 10.87
C THR A 21 -8.76 2.71 9.58
N ALA A 22 -8.43 3.77 8.84
CA ALA A 22 -7.39 3.72 7.81
C ALA A 22 -6.00 3.59 8.48
N CYS A 23 -5.75 2.51 9.23
CA CYS A 23 -4.49 2.20 9.87
C CYS A 23 -3.39 1.75 8.88
N GLY A 24 -3.68 1.76 7.58
CA GLY A 24 -2.74 1.47 6.50
C GLY A 24 -1.95 2.69 5.99
N THR A 25 -0.94 2.41 5.17
CA THR A 25 -0.34 3.42 4.30
C THR A 25 -1.16 3.38 2.99
N PRO A 26 -1.97 4.41 2.66
CA PRO A 26 -2.99 4.34 1.60
C PRO A 26 -2.41 3.97 0.23
N GLU A 27 -1.12 4.24 0.02
CA GLU A 27 -0.37 3.91 -1.20
C GLU A 27 -0.25 2.39 -1.49
N TYR A 28 -0.64 1.51 -0.56
CA TYR A 28 -0.66 0.04 -0.76
C TYR A 28 -2.06 -0.55 -0.86
N LEU A 29 -3.12 0.25 -0.68
CA LEU A 29 -4.49 -0.25 -0.71
C LEU A 29 -4.85 -0.74 -2.11
N ALA A 30 -5.54 -1.88 -2.16
CA ALA A 30 -6.10 -2.41 -3.38
C ALA A 30 -7.37 -1.62 -3.78
N PRO A 31 -7.72 -1.55 -5.08
CA PRO A 31 -8.91 -0.85 -5.56
C PRO A 31 -10.20 -1.20 -4.83
N GLU A 32 -10.44 -2.48 -4.56
CA GLU A 32 -11.61 -2.95 -3.83
C GLU A 32 -11.68 -2.38 -2.40
N LEU A 33 -10.54 -2.26 -1.70
CA LEU A 33 -10.49 -1.65 -0.38
C LEU A 33 -10.67 -0.13 -0.45
N VAL A 34 -10.13 0.52 -1.48
CA VAL A 34 -10.35 1.96 -1.71
C VAL A 34 -11.83 2.23 -1.96
N SER A 35 -12.50 1.40 -2.75
CA SER A 35 -13.95 1.47 -2.97
C SER A 35 -14.72 1.33 -1.66
N MET A 36 -14.34 0.40 -0.79
CA MET A 36 -14.99 0.21 0.52
C MET A 36 -14.78 1.40 1.46
N VAL A 37 -13.57 1.97 1.49
CA VAL A 37 -13.27 3.13 2.36
C VAL A 37 -13.94 4.40 1.84
N ALA A 38 -14.07 4.57 0.52
CA ALA A 38 -14.60 5.78 -0.09
C ALA A 38 -16.13 5.87 -0.09
N ASN A 39 -16.82 4.73 -0.05
CA ASN A 39 -18.28 4.68 0.05
C ASN A 39 -18.65 4.48 1.53
N GLU A 40 -19.21 5.52 2.16
CA GLU A 40 -19.64 5.48 3.57
C GLU A 40 -20.95 4.70 3.77
N ASP A 41 -21.60 4.27 2.68
CA ASP A 41 -22.81 3.48 2.73
C ASP A 41 -22.50 2.10 3.34
N GLU A 42 -23.25 1.73 4.38
CA GLU A 42 -23.10 0.57 5.28
C GLU A 42 -23.26 -0.82 4.58
N GLN A 43 -22.80 -0.98 3.34
CA GLN A 43 -22.76 -2.28 2.69
C GLN A 43 -21.51 -3.05 3.11
N GLU A 44 -21.74 -4.13 3.84
CA GLU A 44 -20.80 -5.19 4.17
C GLU A 44 -20.18 -5.76 2.87
N GLN A 45 -19.08 -5.15 2.43
CA GLN A 45 -18.32 -5.66 1.30
C GLN A 45 -17.18 -6.55 1.82
N THR A 46 -17.18 -7.80 1.37
CA THR A 46 -16.09 -8.74 1.65
C THR A 46 -14.93 -8.53 0.67
N TYR A 47 -13.70 -8.46 1.18
CA TYR A 47 -12.50 -8.53 0.34
C TYR A 47 -11.84 -9.91 0.45
N SER A 48 -10.99 -10.24 -0.52
CA SER A 48 -10.27 -11.51 -0.60
C SER A 48 -8.78 -11.32 -0.32
N SER A 49 -8.04 -12.42 -0.13
CA SER A 49 -6.57 -12.42 -0.04
C SER A 49 -5.86 -11.83 -1.27
N LYS A 50 -6.61 -11.57 -2.35
CA LYS A 50 -6.15 -10.82 -3.54
C LYS A 50 -5.72 -9.38 -3.25
N VAL A 51 -6.08 -8.81 -2.09
CA VAL A 51 -5.56 -7.51 -1.63
C VAL A 51 -4.06 -7.58 -1.33
N ASP A 52 -3.58 -8.71 -0.79
CA ASP A 52 -2.16 -8.93 -0.50
C ASP A 52 -1.36 -9.09 -1.79
N ILE A 53 -1.96 -9.73 -2.79
CA ILE A 53 -1.38 -9.85 -4.14
C ILE A 53 -1.11 -8.46 -4.72
N TRP A 54 -2.07 -7.55 -4.66
CA TRP A 54 -1.86 -6.15 -5.07
C TRP A 54 -0.72 -5.48 -4.30
N ALA A 55 -0.70 -5.62 -2.97
CA ALA A 55 0.34 -5.04 -2.12
C ALA A 55 1.75 -5.55 -2.49
N ILE A 56 1.89 -6.83 -2.86
CA ILE A 56 3.16 -7.40 -3.36
C ILE A 56 3.63 -6.65 -4.60
N GLY A 57 2.73 -6.38 -5.56
CA GLY A 57 3.06 -5.62 -6.77
C GLY A 57 3.55 -4.21 -6.46
N VAL A 58 2.89 -3.52 -5.53
CA VAL A 58 3.30 -2.17 -5.07
C VAL A 58 4.68 -2.21 -4.39
N ILE A 59 4.91 -3.18 -3.51
CA ILE A 59 6.19 -3.34 -2.80
C ILE A 59 7.32 -3.60 -3.80
N LEU A 60 7.12 -4.51 -4.75
CA LEU A 60 8.12 -4.80 -5.79
C LEU A 60 8.46 -3.57 -6.63
N TYR A 61 7.43 -2.81 -7.04
CA TYR A 61 7.62 -1.56 -7.76
C TYR A 61 8.48 -0.57 -6.96
N VAL A 62 8.20 -0.41 -5.66
CA VAL A 62 8.98 0.48 -4.77
C VAL A 62 10.42 -0.01 -4.61
N MET A 63 10.65 -1.32 -4.48
CA MET A 63 12.01 -1.88 -4.37
C MET A 63 12.85 -1.61 -5.63
N ILE A 64 12.22 -1.59 -6.80
CA ILE A 64 12.89 -1.35 -8.09
C ILE A 64 13.09 0.14 -8.38
N SER A 65 12.19 1.00 -7.92
CA SER A 65 12.15 2.39 -8.39
C SER A 65 12.48 3.41 -7.30
N GLY A 66 12.25 3.06 -6.03
CA GLY A 66 12.32 3.98 -4.90
C GLY A 66 11.09 4.88 -4.74
N PHE A 67 10.03 4.69 -5.55
CA PHE A 67 8.79 5.46 -5.43
C PHE A 67 7.55 4.58 -5.68
N HIS A 68 6.38 5.07 -5.27
CA HIS A 68 5.13 4.33 -5.43
C HIS A 68 4.62 4.37 -6.88
N PRO A 69 3.98 3.28 -7.37
CA PRO A 69 3.35 3.27 -8.69
C PRO A 69 2.19 4.29 -8.77
N PHE A 70 1.51 4.52 -7.66
CA PHE A 70 0.46 5.54 -7.50
C PHE A 70 0.96 6.60 -6.52
N TYR A 71 1.25 7.80 -7.02
CA TYR A 71 1.64 8.93 -6.18
C TYR A 71 1.07 10.22 -6.75
N THR A 72 0.25 10.88 -5.96
CA THR A 72 -0.40 12.15 -6.32
C THR A 72 -0.34 13.12 -5.14
N GLY A 73 -0.63 14.39 -5.39
CA GLY A 73 -0.61 15.43 -4.36
C GLY A 73 -1.82 15.41 -3.42
N ASN A 74 -2.88 14.67 -3.76
CA ASN A 74 -4.14 14.64 -3.02
C ASN A 74 -4.65 13.19 -2.90
N GLN A 75 -5.15 12.83 -1.72
CA GLN A 75 -5.75 11.53 -1.43
C GLN A 75 -6.87 11.14 -2.41
N ALA A 76 -7.73 12.07 -2.83
CA ALA A 76 -8.79 11.77 -3.80
C ALA A 76 -8.22 11.34 -5.17
N GLN A 77 -7.15 12.02 -5.63
CA GLN A 77 -6.46 11.67 -6.87
C GLN A 77 -5.69 10.35 -6.74
N LEU A 78 -5.15 10.06 -5.55
CA LEU A 78 -4.48 8.78 -5.27
C LEU A 78 -5.48 7.63 -5.40
N TYR A 79 -6.65 7.78 -4.78
CA TYR A 79 -7.73 6.80 -4.85
C TYR A 79 -8.22 6.61 -6.27
N ASP A 80 -8.44 7.69 -7.03
CA ASP A 80 -8.81 7.61 -8.45
C ASP A 80 -7.75 6.88 -9.29
N ALA A 81 -6.46 7.17 -9.07
CA ALA A 81 -5.36 6.49 -9.77
C ALA A 81 -5.29 4.99 -9.45
N ILE A 82 -5.49 4.62 -8.18
CA ILE A 82 -5.56 3.22 -7.73
C ILE A 82 -6.76 2.53 -8.38
N MET A 83 -7.95 3.13 -8.31
CA MET A 83 -9.20 2.59 -8.87
C MET A 83 -9.11 2.37 -10.38
N LYS A 84 -8.38 3.24 -11.10
CA LYS A 84 -8.14 3.10 -12.54
C LYS A 84 -6.94 2.21 -12.88
N GLY A 85 -6.13 1.82 -11.89
CA GLY A 85 -4.89 1.08 -12.12
C GLY A 85 -3.89 1.84 -13.00
N GLN A 86 -3.87 3.17 -12.90
CA GLN A 86 -3.02 4.02 -13.75
C GLN A 86 -1.62 4.19 -13.14
N TYR A 87 -0.66 3.45 -13.68
CA TYR A 87 0.76 3.60 -13.38
C TYR A 87 1.59 3.43 -14.66
N SER A 88 2.88 3.78 -14.61
CA SER A 88 3.80 3.61 -15.73
C SER A 88 5.14 3.06 -15.26
N PHE A 89 6.03 2.72 -16.20
CA PHE A 89 7.40 2.29 -15.91
C PHE A 89 8.38 3.37 -16.39
N PRO A 90 8.58 4.45 -15.64
CA PRO A 90 9.33 5.62 -16.12
C PRO A 90 10.83 5.36 -16.17
N ASN A 91 11.50 6.06 -17.08
CA ASN A 91 12.95 6.13 -17.16
C ASN A 91 13.48 7.22 -16.20
N PRO A 92 14.70 7.07 -15.65
CA PRO A 92 15.63 5.95 -15.86
C PRO A 92 15.38 4.72 -14.96
N ALA A 93 14.48 4.81 -13.98
CA ALA A 93 14.26 3.77 -12.97
C ALA A 93 13.99 2.38 -13.55
N PHE A 94 13.18 2.30 -14.60
CA PHE A 94 12.83 1.04 -15.27
C PHE A 94 13.60 0.77 -16.56
N ALA A 95 14.60 1.58 -16.90
CA ALA A 95 15.34 1.44 -18.16
C ALA A 95 16.11 0.11 -18.25
N LYS A 96 16.73 -0.31 -17.14
CA LYS A 96 17.52 -1.55 -17.04
C LYS A 96 16.74 -2.75 -16.49
N VAL A 97 15.45 -2.58 -16.20
CA VAL A 97 14.61 -3.63 -15.62
C VAL A 97 14.15 -4.59 -16.71
N SER A 98 14.31 -5.89 -16.47
CA SER A 98 13.92 -6.93 -17.43
C SER A 98 12.43 -6.88 -17.78
N ARG A 99 12.10 -7.32 -19.00
CA ARG A 99 10.72 -7.39 -19.46
C ARG A 99 9.88 -8.29 -18.56
N GLU A 100 10.43 -9.42 -18.11
CA GLU A 100 9.75 -10.36 -17.23
C GLU A 100 9.40 -9.77 -15.86
N THR A 101 10.21 -8.83 -15.36
CA THR A 101 9.91 -8.14 -14.10
C THR A 101 8.75 -7.16 -14.28
N LYS A 102 8.74 -6.41 -15.39
CA LYS A 102 7.63 -5.50 -15.74
C LYS A 102 6.34 -6.29 -15.97
N ASP A 103 6.44 -7.42 -16.66
CA ASP A 103 5.34 -8.35 -16.91
C ASP A 103 4.74 -8.88 -15.60
N PHE A 104 5.59 -9.32 -14.66
CA PHE A 104 5.15 -9.71 -13.32
C PHE A 104 4.37 -8.59 -12.63
N ILE A 105 4.91 -7.36 -12.60
CA ILE A 105 4.22 -6.21 -11.97
C ILE A 105 2.86 -5.96 -12.64
N SER A 106 2.79 -6.01 -13.97
CA SER A 106 1.55 -5.84 -14.74
C SER A 106 0.53 -6.95 -14.54
N TRP A 107 0.98 -8.17 -14.29
CA TRP A 107 0.10 -9.29 -13.98
C TRP A 107 -0.53 -9.18 -12.59
N VAL A 108 0.20 -8.58 -11.64
CA VAL A 108 -0.23 -8.43 -10.25
C VAL A 108 -1.08 -7.17 -10.02
N LEU A 109 -0.69 -6.03 -10.60
CA LEU A 109 -1.38 -4.74 -10.46
C LEU A 109 -2.59 -4.61 -11.40
N VAL A 110 -3.48 -5.62 -11.38
CA VAL A 110 -4.72 -5.64 -12.16
C VAL A 110 -5.88 -5.18 -11.29
N VAL A 111 -6.68 -4.23 -11.76
CA VAL A 111 -7.77 -3.65 -10.95
C VAL A 111 -8.77 -4.70 -10.50
N ASN A 112 -9.23 -5.56 -11.42
CA ASN A 112 -10.20 -6.60 -11.09
C ASN A 112 -9.53 -7.75 -10.27
N PRO A 113 -9.92 -7.97 -9.00
CA PRO A 113 -9.30 -8.99 -8.15
C PRO A 113 -9.49 -10.43 -8.68
N ALA A 114 -10.56 -10.71 -9.42
CA ALA A 114 -10.79 -12.03 -10.03
C ALA A 114 -9.79 -12.35 -11.16
N LYS A 115 -9.18 -11.32 -11.76
CA LYS A 115 -8.14 -11.46 -12.79
C LYS A 115 -6.72 -11.48 -12.20
N ARG A 116 -6.56 -11.19 -10.90
CA ARG A 116 -5.25 -11.26 -10.24
C ARG A 116 -4.88 -12.71 -9.97
N PRO A 117 -3.59 -13.08 -10.11
CA PRO A 117 -3.12 -14.42 -9.77
C PRO A 117 -3.28 -14.75 -8.29
N SER A 118 -3.30 -16.03 -7.94
CA SER A 118 -3.13 -16.51 -6.58
C SER A 118 -1.66 -16.48 -6.16
N ALA A 119 -1.38 -16.56 -4.87
CA ALA A 119 0.00 -16.65 -4.39
C ALA A 119 0.73 -17.88 -4.96
N GLU A 120 0.03 -19.01 -5.14
CA GLU A 120 0.60 -20.21 -5.74
C GLU A 120 0.95 -20.01 -7.22
N GLU A 121 0.14 -19.26 -7.95
CA GLU A 121 0.41 -18.91 -9.35
C GLU A 121 1.58 -17.94 -9.45
N LEU A 122 1.71 -16.98 -8.52
CA LEU A 122 2.85 -16.06 -8.47
C LEU A 122 4.18 -16.79 -8.36
N LEU A 123 4.24 -17.82 -7.51
CA LEU A 123 5.47 -18.61 -7.31
C LEU A 123 5.92 -19.34 -8.59
N LYS A 124 4.98 -19.63 -9.50
CA LYS A 124 5.27 -20.31 -10.78
C LYS A 124 5.69 -19.33 -11.88
N HIS A 125 5.66 -18.02 -11.63
CA HIS A 125 6.00 -17.04 -12.66
C HIS A 125 7.48 -17.15 -13.08
N PRO A 126 7.79 -17.04 -14.39
CA PRO A 126 9.17 -17.17 -14.89
C PRO A 126 10.17 -16.25 -14.20
N TRP A 127 9.77 -15.03 -13.83
CA TRP A 127 10.64 -14.10 -13.09
C TRP A 127 11.06 -14.64 -11.72
N VAL A 128 10.11 -15.23 -10.97
CA VAL A 128 10.36 -15.79 -9.63
C VAL A 128 11.24 -17.04 -9.76
N GLN A 129 10.90 -17.93 -10.70
CA GLN A 129 11.62 -19.18 -10.95
C GLN A 129 13.06 -18.96 -11.47
N LYS A 130 13.28 -17.94 -12.31
CA LYS A 130 14.63 -17.59 -12.78
C LYS A 130 15.49 -16.98 -11.68
N GLY A 131 14.89 -16.19 -10.78
CA GLY A 131 15.58 -15.50 -9.69
C GLY A 131 16.35 -16.44 -8.75
N GLU A 132 15.87 -17.67 -8.55
CA GLU A 132 16.58 -18.70 -7.77
C GLU A 132 17.90 -19.14 -8.41
N ASN A 133 18.04 -19.02 -9.73
CA ASN A 133 19.19 -19.52 -10.50
C ASN A 133 20.15 -18.41 -11.00
N SER A 134 19.80 -17.12 -10.85
CA SER A 134 20.51 -16.02 -11.52
C SER A 134 20.72 -14.77 -10.65
N LEU A 135 21.19 -14.92 -9.42
CA LEU A 135 21.71 -13.80 -8.64
C LEU A 135 23.07 -13.35 -9.20
N LYS A 136 23.06 -12.67 -10.35
CA LYS A 136 24.19 -11.86 -10.79
C LYS A 136 24.05 -10.49 -10.16
N GLU A 137 25.04 -10.08 -9.37
CA GLU A 137 25.14 -8.78 -8.68
C GLU A 137 25.33 -7.61 -9.66
N GLU A 138 24.47 -7.46 -10.66
CA GLU A 138 24.34 -6.17 -11.31
C GLU A 138 23.42 -5.31 -10.46
N ALA A 139 24.03 -4.46 -9.63
CA ALA A 139 23.30 -3.48 -8.85
C ALA A 139 22.48 -2.59 -9.80
N LEU A 140 21.16 -2.84 -9.86
CA LEU A 140 20.20 -1.82 -10.23
C LEU A 140 20.57 -0.59 -9.38
N GLY A 141 20.76 0.58 -9.98
CA GLY A 141 21.20 1.81 -9.28
C GLY A 141 20.19 2.37 -8.27
N THR A 142 19.44 1.51 -7.59
CA THR A 142 18.30 1.76 -6.70
C THR A 142 18.69 2.05 -5.25
N SER A 143 19.96 1.85 -4.89
CA SER A 143 20.44 2.04 -3.52
C SER A 143 20.20 3.47 -3.00
N THR A 144 20.44 4.49 -3.84
CA THR A 144 20.24 5.90 -3.47
C THR A 144 18.77 6.27 -3.34
N THR A 145 17.94 5.92 -4.34
CA THR A 145 16.51 6.26 -4.34
C THR A 145 15.74 5.56 -3.21
N LEU A 146 16.12 4.34 -2.86
CA LEU A 146 15.52 3.61 -1.74
C LEU A 146 15.93 4.21 -0.38
N GLY A 147 17.16 4.75 -0.26
CA GLY A 147 17.59 5.50 0.91
C GLY A 147 16.76 6.76 1.14
N GLU A 148 16.51 7.52 0.08
CA GLU A 148 15.63 8.71 0.10
C GLU A 148 14.19 8.33 0.47
N TYR A 149 13.67 7.26 -0.13
CA TYR A 149 12.36 6.72 0.20
C TYR A 149 12.22 6.39 1.69
N ASN A 150 13.20 5.68 2.24
CA ASN A 150 13.21 5.29 3.66
C ASN A 150 13.26 6.52 4.57
N THR A 151 14.07 7.51 4.22
CA THR A 151 14.19 8.77 4.97
C THR A 151 12.85 9.53 4.99
N LYS A 152 12.21 9.66 3.83
CA LYS A 152 10.89 10.30 3.68
C LYS A 152 9.79 9.53 4.43
N ARG A 153 9.86 8.21 4.46
CA ARG A 153 8.91 7.37 5.22
C ARG A 153 9.08 7.58 6.72
N GLN A 154 10.30 7.60 7.23
CA GLN A 154 10.58 7.82 8.65
C GLN A 154 10.11 9.21 9.10
N SER A 155 10.35 10.26 8.29
CA SER A 155 9.89 11.61 8.61
C SER A 155 8.36 11.71 8.67
N ARG A 156 7.65 11.10 7.71
CA ARG A 156 6.17 11.01 7.73
C ARG A 156 5.64 10.30 8.96
N LYS A 157 6.27 9.20 9.39
CA LYS A 157 5.89 8.49 10.62
C LYS A 157 6.03 9.38 11.86
N SER A 158 7.12 10.13 11.96
CA SER A 158 7.34 11.06 13.07
C SER A 158 6.30 12.18 13.11
N LEU A 159 5.98 12.78 11.96
CA LEU A 159 4.95 13.83 11.86
C LEU A 159 3.55 13.32 12.25
N LYS A 160 3.16 12.12 11.80
CA LYS A 160 1.87 11.51 12.18
C LYS A 160 1.78 11.28 13.69
N LYS A 161 2.86 10.82 14.35
CA LYS A 161 2.89 10.65 15.82
C LYS A 161 2.69 11.96 16.55
N VAL A 162 3.34 13.04 16.12
CA VAL A 162 3.18 14.38 16.71
C VAL A 162 1.73 14.87 16.56
N SER A 163 1.13 14.71 15.37
CA SER A 163 -0.26 15.12 15.11
C SER A 163 -1.28 14.32 15.94
N MET A 164 -1.10 13.00 16.07
CA MET A 164 -1.96 12.17 16.93
C MET A 164 -1.86 12.59 18.41
N GLY A 165 -0.64 12.86 18.89
CA GLY A 165 -0.43 13.37 20.25
C GLY A 165 -1.12 14.71 20.51
N ALA A 166 -1.04 15.65 19.54
CA ALA A 166 -1.74 16.92 19.63
C ALA A 166 -3.27 16.76 19.67
N ARG A 167 -3.84 15.87 18.82
CA ARG A 167 -5.29 15.58 18.82
C ARG A 167 -5.75 14.96 20.13
N ALA A 168 -4.97 14.04 20.70
CA ALA A 168 -5.26 13.44 22.00
C ALA A 168 -5.24 14.49 23.13
N ALA A 169 -4.27 15.40 23.12
CA ALA A 169 -4.18 16.50 24.09
C ALA A 169 -5.38 17.46 24.00
N VAL A 170 -5.78 17.85 22.79
CA VAL A 170 -6.97 18.69 22.56
C VAL A 170 -8.24 17.98 23.05
N ARG A 171 -8.40 16.68 22.79
CA ARG A 171 -9.53 15.89 23.31
C ARG A 171 -9.54 15.85 24.85
N MET A 172 -8.38 15.66 25.49
CA MET A 172 -8.28 15.69 26.96
C MET A 172 -8.64 17.05 27.55
N GLN A 173 -8.22 18.16 26.92
CA GLN A 173 -8.55 19.51 27.36
C GLN A 173 -10.06 19.81 27.24
N ILE A 174 -10.69 19.38 26.13
CA ILE A 174 -12.13 19.51 25.93
C ILE A 174 -12.90 18.67 26.97
N ALA A 175 -12.48 17.43 27.23
CA ALA A 175 -13.08 16.57 28.23
C ALA A 175 -12.93 17.12 29.66
N GLN A 176 -11.76 17.65 30.02
CA GLN A 176 -11.53 18.30 31.32
C GLN A 176 -12.42 19.54 31.50
N LYS A 177 -12.60 20.34 30.44
CA LYS A 177 -13.45 21.54 30.47
C LYS A 177 -14.95 21.20 30.55
N ALA A 178 -15.38 20.12 29.92
CA ALA A 178 -16.75 19.60 30.04
C ALA A 178 -17.05 19.08 31.46
N MET A 179 -16.07 18.47 32.14
CA MET A 179 -16.22 18.01 33.52
C MET A 179 -16.16 19.13 34.56
N SER A 180 -15.54 20.28 34.25
CA SER A 180 -15.45 21.42 35.18
C SER A 180 -16.58 22.46 35.04
N GLY A 181 -17.41 22.39 34.00
CA GLY A 181 -18.49 23.34 33.72
C GLY A 181 -19.88 22.97 34.25
N GLY A 182 -20.00 21.83 34.95
CA GLY A 182 -21.25 21.35 35.54
C GLY A 182 -21.36 21.61 37.04
N LYS A 183 -21.25 22.87 37.47
CA LYS A 183 -21.61 23.33 38.81
C LYS A 183 -22.44 24.60 38.74
#